data_AF-A0AAE0FFE7-F1
#
_entry.id   AF-A0AAE0FFE7-F1
#
_cell.length_a   1.000
_cell.length_b   1.000
_cell.length_c   1.000
_cell.angle_alpha   90.00
_cell.angle_beta   90.00
_cell.angle_gamma   90.00
#
_symmetry.space_group_name_H-M   'P 1'
#
loop_
_entity.id
_entity.type
_entity.pdbx_description
1 polymer ?
#
loop_
_entity_poly.entity_id
_entity_poly.type
_entity_poly.pdbx_seq_one_letter_code
_entity_poly.pdbx_strand_id
1 'polypeptide(L)'
;MSFPLTLALVFYKLRLVVTLRGTSQILVLIVGAAARTEERLLMESNYWQEAGHLLPQLSLKLCFIGPEISKENHGKEMTLSANMSAVLHRGTLLGFLEDSAECQREDPRRPVVVMGFNPGFGNTNRNLTYQWLPDLLHIAERRLPAAFACANDYQDLAGETAIWKNCFKARYIMEGQRNPFRAITTAHAPGERETGWYTANSYIYAIQGYENDLELRDKGLELPSPVQLGELTERVLQRLGPGGDPMGSALAATNEAPCAASLPPADRKLTAEASKQKPLNSGLPQTVGQGAAKSASGGAAGPRPAVQQLREVEELSQDLGELAATRERRAEHGAAMVTRDPHGDAAGSVSADSEAPNTSPCRDGGMMNAHASGAPAAHSAAGDVPSPAPRSPVQPEHKLVDLPGSDQLELTVWMPGVESMEGVVLDVDAGEVRLEAGRRYQLALELPCKVDTSCVGAKYNKKQCRLRVILPYAS
;
A
#
# COMPACT_ATOMS: atom_id res chain seq x y z
N MET A 1 6.87 2.77 14.55
CA MET A 1 6.57 1.97 13.34
C MET A 1 7.40 0.69 13.37
N SER A 2 7.03 -0.33 12.59
CA SER A 2 7.67 -1.67 12.59
C SER A 2 7.75 -2.33 11.19
N PHE A 3 7.91 -1.52 10.15
CA PHE A 3 7.86 -1.95 8.75
C PHE A 3 8.92 -3.01 8.38
N PRO A 4 10.22 -2.87 8.74
CA PRO A 4 11.23 -3.86 8.38
C PRO A 4 10.95 -5.22 9.00
N LEU A 5 10.54 -5.26 10.27
CA LEU A 5 10.14 -6.48 10.98
C LEU A 5 8.91 -7.13 10.33
N THR A 6 7.92 -6.31 9.97
CA THR A 6 6.71 -6.78 9.28
C THR A 6 7.04 -7.34 7.89
N LEU A 7 7.93 -6.70 7.14
CA LEU A 7 8.42 -7.18 5.86
C LEU A 7 9.12 -8.54 6.01
N ALA A 8 10.05 -8.65 6.97
CA ALA A 8 10.74 -9.91 7.25
C ALA A 8 9.74 -11.02 7.62
N LEU A 9 8.76 -10.72 8.48
CA LEU A 9 7.70 -11.66 8.86
C LEU A 9 6.93 -12.19 7.65
N VAL A 10 6.54 -11.30 6.73
CA VAL A 10 5.87 -11.70 5.48
C VAL A 10 6.76 -12.65 4.68
N PHE A 11 8.05 -12.32 4.52
CA PHE A 11 9.01 -13.16 3.80
C PHE A 11 9.16 -14.55 4.42
N TYR A 12 9.14 -14.66 5.75
CA TYR A 12 9.16 -15.96 6.45
C TYR A 12 7.84 -16.71 6.30
N LYS A 13 6.70 -16.06 6.55
CA LYS A 13 5.37 -16.69 6.48
C LYS A 13 5.05 -17.22 5.09
N LEU A 14 5.45 -16.49 4.05
CA LEU A 14 5.29 -16.89 2.65
C LEU A 14 6.44 -17.79 2.14
N ARG A 15 7.39 -18.16 3.01
CA ARG A 15 8.58 -18.97 2.68
C ARG A 15 9.44 -18.39 1.54
N LEU A 16 9.35 -17.09 1.30
CA LEU A 16 10.08 -16.39 0.22
C LEU A 16 11.58 -16.42 0.46
N VAL A 17 12.02 -16.38 1.72
CA VAL A 17 13.44 -16.55 2.09
C VAL A 17 14.04 -17.81 1.49
N VAL A 18 13.29 -18.90 1.55
CA VAL A 18 13.76 -20.22 1.12
C VAL A 18 13.65 -20.34 -0.40
N THR A 19 12.54 -19.87 -0.96
CA THR A 19 12.25 -19.96 -2.40
C THR A 19 13.16 -19.06 -3.24
N LEU A 20 13.53 -17.88 -2.71
CA LEU A 20 14.29 -16.86 -3.44
C LEU A 20 15.78 -16.83 -3.01
N ARG A 21 16.25 -17.84 -2.28
CA ARG A 21 17.66 -17.90 -1.89
C ARG A 21 18.54 -18.06 -3.14
N GLY A 22 19.60 -17.26 -3.22
CA GLY A 22 20.56 -17.31 -4.34
C GLY A 22 20.12 -16.55 -5.59
N THR A 23 18.94 -15.92 -5.59
CA THR A 23 18.59 -14.98 -6.65
C THR A 23 19.46 -13.74 -6.57
N SER A 24 19.91 -13.21 -7.72
CA SER A 24 20.82 -12.06 -7.80
C SER A 24 20.28 -10.81 -7.11
N GLN A 25 18.97 -10.55 -7.25
CA GLN A 25 18.27 -9.46 -6.58
C GLN A 25 16.76 -9.70 -6.59
N ILE A 26 16.07 -9.36 -5.50
CA ILE A 26 14.61 -9.39 -5.36
C ILE A 26 14.13 -7.95 -5.34
N LEU A 27 13.13 -7.65 -6.15
CA LEU A 27 12.47 -6.35 -6.17
C LEU A 27 11.31 -6.35 -5.18
N VAL A 28 11.34 -5.42 -4.22
CA VAL A 28 10.24 -5.21 -3.27
C VAL A 28 9.58 -3.88 -3.56
N LEU A 29 8.36 -3.92 -4.07
CA LEU A 29 7.56 -2.74 -4.40
C LEU A 29 6.77 -2.32 -3.17
N ILE A 30 7.23 -1.28 -2.49
CA ILE A 30 6.57 -0.68 -1.32
C ILE A 30 5.56 0.35 -1.84
N VAL A 31 4.32 -0.10 -2.02
CA VAL A 31 3.24 0.70 -2.62
C VAL A 31 2.48 1.51 -1.57
N GLY A 32 2.03 2.71 -1.95
CA GLY A 32 1.35 3.64 -1.06
C GLY A 32 2.30 4.36 -0.11
N ALA A 33 3.59 4.45 -0.43
CA ALA A 33 4.59 5.10 0.40
C ALA A 33 4.29 6.60 0.57
N ALA A 34 4.25 7.07 1.81
CA ALA A 34 3.95 8.45 2.15
C ALA A 34 5.22 9.26 2.49
N ALA A 35 5.25 10.53 2.09
CA ALA A 35 6.39 11.41 2.36
C ALA A 35 6.68 11.56 3.86
N ARG A 36 5.61 11.65 4.66
CA ARG A 36 5.72 11.90 6.10
C ARG A 36 6.13 10.68 6.92
N THR A 37 6.15 9.50 6.30
CA THR A 37 6.32 8.22 6.99
C THR A 37 7.42 7.40 6.33
N GLU A 38 7.13 6.65 5.26
CA GLU A 38 8.07 5.71 4.65
C GLU A 38 9.29 6.42 4.07
N GLU A 39 9.06 7.50 3.31
CA GLU A 39 10.15 8.33 2.76
C GLU A 39 10.97 8.96 3.88
N ARG A 40 10.31 9.60 4.85
CA ARG A 40 11.00 10.24 5.97
C ARG A 40 11.89 9.26 6.73
N LEU A 41 11.36 8.07 7.06
CA LEU A 41 12.13 7.03 7.74
C LEU A 41 13.31 6.55 6.90
N LEU A 42 13.15 6.45 5.58
CA LEU A 42 14.22 6.12 4.65
C LEU A 42 15.30 7.21 4.59
N MET A 43 14.89 8.47 4.58
CA MET A 43 15.79 9.61 4.37
C MET A 43 16.49 10.09 5.63
N GLU A 44 15.84 10.01 6.80
CA GLU A 44 16.31 10.61 8.05
C GLU A 44 16.86 9.61 9.05
N SER A 45 16.85 8.30 8.74
CA SER A 45 17.29 7.27 9.68
C SER A 45 17.86 6.04 8.98
N ASN A 46 18.48 5.15 9.75
CA ASN A 46 18.92 3.83 9.30
C ASN A 46 17.83 2.75 9.45
N TYR A 47 16.59 3.14 9.74
CA TYR A 47 15.51 2.24 10.11
C TYR A 47 15.28 1.12 9.09
N TRP A 48 15.33 1.40 7.80
CA TRP A 48 15.15 0.38 6.76
C TRP A 48 16.31 -0.60 6.64
N GLN A 49 17.52 -0.28 7.12
CA GLN A 49 18.68 -1.19 7.11
C GLN A 49 18.41 -2.47 7.92
N GLU A 50 17.50 -2.41 8.89
CA GLU A 50 17.07 -3.56 9.68
C GLU A 50 16.55 -4.70 8.80
N ALA A 51 15.86 -4.40 7.68
CA ALA A 51 15.40 -5.43 6.74
C ALA A 51 16.56 -6.23 6.13
N GLY A 52 17.66 -5.55 5.79
CA GLY A 52 18.87 -6.20 5.26
C GLY A 52 19.56 -7.10 6.29
N HIS A 53 19.51 -6.71 7.57
CA HIS A 53 20.02 -7.52 8.68
C HIS A 53 19.13 -8.72 9.02
N LEU A 54 17.81 -8.60 8.88
CA LEU A 54 16.85 -9.68 9.13
C LEU A 54 16.76 -10.69 7.97
N LEU A 55 17.16 -10.27 6.77
CA LEU A 55 17.14 -11.06 5.54
C LEU A 55 18.55 -11.11 4.88
N PRO A 56 19.63 -11.48 5.59
CA PRO A 56 21.00 -11.35 5.09
C PRO A 56 21.30 -12.27 3.90
N GLN A 57 20.55 -13.36 3.76
CA GLN A 57 20.64 -14.31 2.64
C GLN A 57 20.01 -13.81 1.33
N LEU A 58 19.34 -12.66 1.35
CA LEU A 58 18.66 -12.07 0.20
C LEU A 58 19.34 -10.78 -0.22
N SER A 59 19.38 -10.54 -1.52
CA SER A 59 19.74 -9.26 -2.13
C SER A 59 18.45 -8.52 -2.47
N LEU A 60 18.19 -7.37 -1.85
CA LEU A 60 16.92 -6.65 -1.93
C LEU A 60 17.09 -5.30 -2.63
N LYS A 61 16.15 -4.94 -3.50
CA LYS A 61 15.96 -3.56 -3.97
C LYS A 61 14.56 -3.10 -3.58
N LEU A 62 14.49 -2.11 -2.69
CA LEU A 62 13.22 -1.55 -2.20
C LEU A 62 12.79 -0.38 -3.09
N CYS A 63 11.64 -0.46 -3.72
CA CYS A 63 11.07 0.65 -4.50
C CYS A 63 9.91 1.27 -3.72
N PHE A 64 10.11 2.47 -3.19
CA PHE A 64 9.11 3.21 -2.44
C PHE A 64 8.26 4.02 -3.41
N ILE A 65 7.02 3.60 -3.61
CA ILE A 65 6.12 4.13 -4.64
C ILE A 65 4.91 4.76 -3.98
N GLY A 66 4.70 6.06 -4.21
CA GLY A 66 3.48 6.72 -3.78
C GLY A 66 3.34 8.15 -4.29
N PRO A 67 2.12 8.67 -4.43
CA PRO A 67 1.87 10.02 -4.95
C PRO A 67 2.34 11.13 -3.99
N GLU A 68 2.50 10.76 -2.72
CA GLU A 68 2.92 11.67 -1.65
C GLU A 68 4.42 11.84 -1.55
N ILE A 69 5.22 10.95 -2.15
CA ILE A 69 6.69 11.08 -2.18
C ILE A 69 7.08 12.49 -2.64
N SER A 70 8.07 13.07 -1.99
CA SER A 70 8.52 14.42 -2.29
C SER A 70 9.01 14.54 -3.73
N LYS A 71 8.88 15.72 -4.33
CA LYS A 71 9.37 15.95 -5.70
C LYS A 71 10.90 15.90 -5.74
N GLU A 72 11.53 16.35 -4.66
CA GLU A 72 12.96 16.50 -4.50
C GLU A 72 13.67 15.13 -4.42
N ASN A 73 13.00 14.11 -3.89
CA ASN A 73 13.55 12.76 -3.78
C ASN A 73 13.00 11.78 -4.83
N HIS A 74 12.11 12.19 -5.75
CA HIS A 74 11.69 11.33 -6.85
C HIS A 74 12.91 10.89 -7.68
N GLY A 75 13.03 9.59 -7.95
CA GLY A 75 14.14 8.98 -8.69
C GLY A 75 15.43 8.81 -7.88
N LYS A 76 15.45 9.21 -6.60
CA LYS A 76 16.64 9.11 -5.76
C LYS A 76 16.91 7.65 -5.39
N GLU A 77 18.06 7.15 -5.79
CA GLU A 77 18.57 5.83 -5.42
C GLU A 77 19.58 5.93 -4.26
N MET A 78 19.59 4.92 -3.40
CA MET A 78 20.49 4.84 -2.25
C MET A 78 20.87 3.40 -1.94
N THR A 79 22.12 3.19 -1.54
CA THR A 79 22.58 1.92 -0.97
C THR A 79 22.38 1.95 0.53
N LEU A 80 21.57 1.03 1.06
CA LEU A 80 21.23 0.96 2.48
C LEU A 80 22.21 0.04 3.23
N SER A 81 22.56 -1.09 2.64
CA SER A 81 23.52 -2.07 3.16
C SER A 81 24.18 -2.83 2.00
N ALA A 82 25.11 -3.75 2.31
CA ALA A 82 25.80 -4.56 1.30
C ALA A 82 24.84 -5.42 0.45
N ASN A 83 23.68 -5.80 0.99
CA ASN A 83 22.68 -6.63 0.34
C ASN A 83 21.37 -5.87 0.05
N MET A 84 21.34 -4.55 0.18
CA MET A 84 20.10 -3.79 0.02
C MET A 84 20.31 -2.38 -0.54
N SER A 85 19.52 -2.05 -1.55
CA SER A 85 19.36 -0.69 -2.06
C SER A 85 17.89 -0.26 -2.03
N ALA A 86 17.65 1.04 -2.19
CA ALA A 86 16.32 1.61 -2.29
C ALA A 86 16.24 2.70 -3.34
N VAL A 87 15.05 2.88 -3.92
CA VAL A 87 14.72 3.98 -4.82
C VAL A 87 13.35 4.55 -4.46
N LEU A 88 13.21 5.87 -4.59
CA LEU A 88 11.96 6.59 -4.34
C LEU A 88 11.30 6.95 -5.68
N HIS A 89 10.00 6.67 -5.81
CA HIS A 89 9.20 7.04 -6.96
C HIS A 89 7.91 7.74 -6.55
N ARG A 90 7.79 8.98 -6.98
CA ARG A 90 6.56 9.77 -6.86
C ARG A 90 5.58 9.45 -7.98
N GLY A 91 4.56 8.66 -7.69
CA GLY A 91 3.55 8.22 -8.66
C GLY A 91 2.70 7.05 -8.14
N THR A 92 1.95 6.43 -9.04
CA THR A 92 1.24 5.16 -8.81
C THR A 92 2.16 3.97 -9.11
N LEU A 93 1.75 2.76 -8.74
CA LEU A 93 2.48 1.55 -9.15
C LEU A 93 2.54 1.44 -10.67
N LEU A 94 1.42 1.63 -11.37
CA LEU A 94 1.41 1.60 -12.83
C LEU A 94 2.36 2.63 -13.44
N GLY A 95 2.33 3.88 -12.95
CA GLY A 95 3.24 4.92 -13.42
C GLY A 95 4.71 4.54 -13.20
N PHE A 96 5.04 3.94 -12.05
CA PHE A 96 6.39 3.41 -11.82
C PHE A 96 6.79 2.31 -12.81
N LEU A 97 5.88 1.38 -13.11
CA LEU A 97 6.15 0.28 -14.04
C LEU A 97 6.29 0.78 -15.49
N GLU A 98 5.56 1.82 -15.86
CA GLU A 98 5.65 2.48 -17.17
C GLU A 98 6.93 3.32 -17.31
N ASP A 99 7.25 4.13 -16.30
CA ASP A 99 8.36 5.08 -16.33
C ASP A 99 9.72 4.41 -16.10
N SER A 100 9.76 3.35 -15.28
CA SER A 100 11.03 2.77 -14.89
C SER A 100 11.60 1.93 -16.01
N ALA A 101 12.67 2.47 -16.62
CA ALA A 101 13.58 1.68 -17.43
C ALA A 101 14.09 0.45 -16.66
N GLU A 102 14.06 0.47 -15.33
CA GLU A 102 14.36 -0.68 -14.50
C GLU A 102 13.34 -1.80 -14.66
N CYS A 103 12.02 -1.54 -14.64
CA CYS A 103 11.00 -2.56 -14.91
C CYS A 103 10.96 -3.00 -16.38
N GLN A 104 11.28 -2.09 -17.31
CA GLN A 104 11.33 -2.41 -18.74
C GLN A 104 12.58 -3.19 -19.17
N ARG A 105 13.71 -3.03 -18.45
CA ARG A 105 14.96 -3.76 -18.69
C ARG A 105 15.07 -5.06 -17.88
N GLU A 106 14.07 -5.41 -17.07
CA GLU A 106 14.21 -6.57 -16.17
C GLU A 106 14.42 -7.85 -16.94
N ASP A 107 15.40 -8.61 -16.47
CA ASP A 107 15.36 -10.06 -16.56
C ASP A 107 13.95 -10.52 -16.15
N PRO A 108 13.16 -11.13 -17.05
CA PRO A 108 11.81 -11.62 -16.74
C PRO A 108 11.77 -12.61 -15.56
N ARG A 109 12.94 -13.08 -15.12
CA ARG A 109 13.13 -14.00 -14.00
C ARG A 109 13.34 -13.28 -12.67
N ARG A 110 13.49 -11.95 -12.64
CA ARG A 110 13.68 -11.22 -11.38
C ARG A 110 12.43 -11.36 -10.51
N PRO A 111 12.55 -11.91 -9.28
CA PRO A 111 11.41 -12.03 -8.39
C PRO A 111 10.93 -10.65 -7.93
N VAL A 112 9.61 -10.44 -7.98
CA VAL A 112 8.94 -9.22 -7.53
C VAL A 112 7.98 -9.55 -6.40
N VAL A 113 8.01 -8.76 -5.33
CA VAL A 113 7.10 -8.86 -4.18
C VAL A 113 6.52 -7.47 -3.91
N VAL A 114 5.20 -7.38 -3.72
CA VAL A 114 4.52 -6.13 -3.38
C VAL A 114 4.25 -6.07 -1.87
N MET A 115 4.49 -4.92 -1.28
CA MET A 115 4.19 -4.65 0.14
C MET A 115 3.48 -3.30 0.28
N GLY A 116 2.30 -3.28 0.91
CA GLY A 116 1.62 -2.05 1.29
C GLY A 116 1.55 -1.89 2.81
N PHE A 117 1.93 -0.74 3.34
CA PHE A 117 1.87 -0.46 4.79
C PHE A 117 0.75 0.54 5.08
N ASN A 118 -0.37 0.05 5.62
CA ASN A 118 -1.58 0.83 5.88
C ASN A 118 -2.00 1.64 4.63
N PRO A 119 -2.14 0.98 3.46
CA PRO A 119 -2.34 1.67 2.18
C PRO A 119 -3.68 2.42 2.11
N GLY A 120 -4.64 2.04 2.95
CA GLY A 120 -5.88 2.78 3.17
C GLY A 120 -6.90 2.63 2.05
N PHE A 121 -6.69 1.79 1.04
CA PHE A 121 -7.68 1.62 -0.03
C PHE A 121 -8.97 0.95 0.43
N GLY A 122 -8.95 0.25 1.57
CA GLY A 122 -10.14 -0.31 2.20
C GLY A 122 -10.87 0.62 3.15
N ASN A 123 -10.34 1.83 3.42
CA ASN A 123 -11.08 2.79 4.22
C ASN A 123 -12.30 3.29 3.43
N THR A 124 -13.33 3.77 4.11
CA THR A 124 -14.57 4.23 3.46
C THR A 124 -14.39 5.49 2.59
N ASN A 125 -13.15 5.95 2.36
CA ASN A 125 -12.85 7.04 1.45
C ASN A 125 -12.80 6.54 0.01
N ARG A 126 -13.96 6.62 -0.64
CA ARG A 126 -14.17 6.21 -2.04
C ARG A 126 -13.10 6.76 -2.98
N ASN A 127 -12.76 8.05 -2.86
CA ASN A 127 -11.78 8.69 -3.74
C ASN A 127 -10.40 8.03 -3.64
N LEU A 128 -9.99 7.65 -2.43
CA LEU A 128 -8.74 6.95 -2.22
C LEU A 128 -8.82 5.55 -2.82
N THR A 129 -9.87 4.79 -2.52
CA THR A 129 -10.08 3.45 -3.10
C THR A 129 -10.01 3.46 -4.63
N TYR A 130 -10.69 4.41 -5.28
CA TYR A 130 -10.69 4.53 -6.74
C TYR A 130 -9.31 4.79 -7.33
N GLN A 131 -8.49 5.61 -6.66
CA GLN A 131 -7.13 5.87 -7.10
C GLN A 131 -6.25 4.62 -7.05
N TRP A 132 -6.56 3.69 -6.15
CA TRP A 132 -5.86 2.42 -6.00
C TRP A 132 -6.31 1.35 -7.01
N LEU A 133 -7.55 1.38 -7.50
CA LEU A 133 -8.11 0.30 -8.32
C LEU A 133 -7.21 -0.13 -9.51
N PRO A 134 -6.61 0.78 -10.30
CA PRO A 134 -5.72 0.38 -11.39
C PRO A 134 -4.50 -0.41 -10.90
N ASP A 135 -3.89 0.01 -9.80
CA ASP A 135 -2.72 -0.66 -9.21
C ASP A 135 -3.11 -2.02 -8.62
N LEU A 136 -4.26 -2.11 -7.93
CA LEU A 136 -4.77 -3.36 -7.36
C LEU A 136 -5.11 -4.38 -8.45
N LEU A 137 -5.74 -3.92 -9.55
CA LEU A 137 -6.02 -4.76 -10.72
C LEU A 137 -4.71 -5.30 -11.30
N HIS A 138 -3.70 -4.44 -11.49
CA HIS A 138 -2.42 -4.85 -12.02
C HIS A 138 -1.72 -5.90 -11.14
N ILE A 139 -1.74 -5.71 -9.82
CA ILE A 139 -1.19 -6.68 -8.85
C ILE A 139 -1.83 -8.05 -9.02
N ALA A 140 -3.16 -8.09 -9.13
CA ALA A 140 -3.92 -9.33 -9.30
C ALA A 140 -3.65 -9.99 -10.67
N GLU A 141 -3.73 -9.23 -11.76
CA GLU A 141 -3.50 -9.71 -13.13
C GLU A 141 -2.10 -10.29 -13.34
N ARG A 142 -1.09 -9.63 -12.78
CA ARG A 142 0.30 -10.07 -12.86
C ARG A 142 0.63 -11.20 -11.89
N ARG A 143 -0.31 -11.59 -11.02
CA ARG A 143 -0.11 -12.63 -9.98
C ARG A 143 1.10 -12.33 -9.10
N LEU A 144 1.34 -11.05 -8.83
CA LEU A 144 2.42 -10.65 -7.95
C LEU A 144 2.06 -11.10 -6.53
N PRO A 145 2.98 -11.76 -5.79
CA PRO A 145 2.77 -11.98 -4.37
C PRO A 145 2.74 -10.61 -3.68
N ALA A 146 1.59 -10.28 -3.10
CA ALA A 146 1.35 -8.98 -2.49
C ALA A 146 0.89 -9.16 -1.05
N ALA A 147 1.57 -8.48 -0.13
CA ALA A 147 1.22 -8.46 1.28
C ALA A 147 0.86 -7.04 1.71
N PHE A 148 -0.07 -6.94 2.65
CA PHE A 148 -0.57 -5.67 3.14
C PHE A 148 -0.65 -5.70 4.66
N ALA A 149 -0.24 -4.61 5.29
CA ALA A 149 -0.42 -4.37 6.70
C ALA A 149 -1.55 -3.35 6.93
N CYS A 150 -2.41 -3.60 7.90
CA CYS A 150 -3.57 -2.76 8.22
C CYS A 150 -3.46 -2.18 9.62
N ALA A 151 -3.97 -0.97 9.83
CA ALA A 151 -3.91 -0.28 11.12
C ALA A 151 -4.91 -0.88 12.13
N ASN A 152 -6.07 -1.36 11.66
CA ASN A 152 -7.08 -2.03 12.49
C ASN A 152 -7.80 -3.17 11.73
N ASP A 153 -8.61 -3.96 12.45
CA ASP A 153 -9.41 -5.06 11.88
C ASP A 153 -10.78 -4.61 11.36
N TYR A 154 -11.42 -3.64 12.01
CA TYR A 154 -12.81 -3.29 11.77
C TYR A 154 -13.05 -2.42 10.53
N GLN A 155 -12.10 -1.56 10.15
CA GLN A 155 -12.19 -0.70 8.98
C GLN A 155 -11.19 -1.13 7.90
N ASP A 156 -9.91 -1.17 8.24
CA ASP A 156 -8.86 -1.38 7.23
C ASP A 156 -8.86 -2.83 6.75
N LEU A 157 -8.63 -3.81 7.64
CA LEU A 157 -8.59 -5.21 7.23
C LEU A 157 -9.92 -5.66 6.61
N ALA A 158 -11.04 -5.30 7.25
CA ALA A 158 -12.37 -5.67 6.76
C ALA A 158 -12.66 -5.05 5.39
N GLY A 159 -12.41 -3.76 5.21
CA GLY A 159 -12.66 -3.06 3.95
C GLY A 159 -11.74 -3.51 2.83
N GLU A 160 -10.44 -3.64 3.10
CA GLU A 160 -9.47 -4.14 2.14
C GLU A 160 -9.80 -5.59 1.74
N THR A 161 -10.16 -6.43 2.71
CA THR A 161 -10.58 -7.82 2.45
C THR A 161 -11.86 -7.88 1.63
N ALA A 162 -12.84 -7.01 1.91
CA ALA A 162 -14.07 -6.97 1.15
C ALA A 162 -13.81 -6.58 -0.31
N ILE A 163 -12.89 -5.65 -0.58
CA ILE A 163 -12.47 -5.29 -1.94
C ILE A 163 -11.82 -6.50 -2.63
N TRP A 164 -10.83 -7.13 -1.99
CA TRP A 164 -10.14 -8.29 -2.57
C TRP A 164 -11.07 -9.47 -2.85
N LYS A 165 -11.93 -9.84 -1.90
CA LYS A 165 -12.85 -10.99 -2.04
C LYS A 165 -14.03 -10.71 -2.97
N ASN A 166 -14.56 -9.50 -2.98
CA ASN A 166 -15.80 -9.21 -3.71
C ASN A 166 -15.57 -8.55 -5.07
N CYS A 167 -14.57 -7.68 -5.20
CA CYS A 167 -14.26 -7.00 -6.47
C CYS A 167 -13.29 -7.83 -7.31
N PHE A 168 -12.21 -8.32 -6.70
CA PHE A 168 -11.15 -9.00 -7.43
C PHE A 168 -11.24 -10.52 -7.41
N LYS A 169 -11.97 -11.13 -6.46
CA LYS A 169 -11.92 -12.59 -6.24
C LYS A 169 -10.47 -13.07 -6.05
N ALA A 170 -9.69 -12.32 -5.27
CA ALA A 170 -8.28 -12.58 -5.08
C ALA A 170 -8.04 -13.87 -4.28
N ARG A 171 -6.99 -14.60 -4.66
CA ARG A 171 -6.54 -15.78 -3.92
C ARG A 171 -5.70 -15.36 -2.73
N TYR A 172 -6.18 -15.66 -1.54
CA TYR A 172 -5.40 -15.46 -0.31
C TYR A 172 -4.33 -16.54 -0.18
N ILE A 173 -3.07 -16.11 -0.12
CA ILE A 173 -1.94 -16.98 0.25
C ILE A 173 -1.59 -16.86 1.74
N MET A 174 -2.18 -15.87 2.41
CA MET A 174 -2.17 -15.69 3.85
C MET A 174 -3.40 -14.90 4.26
N GLU A 175 -4.31 -15.52 5.00
CA GLU A 175 -5.50 -14.83 5.56
C GLU A 175 -5.10 -13.74 6.57
N GLY A 176 -6.03 -12.84 6.85
CA GLY A 176 -5.86 -11.77 7.83
C GLY A 176 -5.52 -12.33 9.22
N GLN A 177 -4.33 -11.99 9.70
CA GLN A 177 -3.85 -12.38 11.03
C GLN A 177 -3.24 -11.19 11.76
N ARG A 178 -3.18 -11.26 13.09
CA ARG A 178 -2.53 -10.23 13.90
C ARG A 178 -1.04 -10.18 13.59
N ASN A 179 -0.54 -8.97 13.44
CA ASN A 179 0.88 -8.72 13.34
C ASN A 179 1.48 -8.64 14.76
N PRO A 180 2.45 -9.52 15.12
CA PRO A 180 3.11 -9.45 16.41
C PRO A 180 3.90 -8.15 16.58
N PHE A 181 4.30 -7.50 15.49
CA PHE A 181 5.05 -6.25 15.47
C PHE A 181 4.14 -5.02 15.35
N ARG A 182 2.92 -5.03 15.89
CA ARG A 182 2.07 -3.83 15.89
C ARG A 182 2.77 -2.64 16.56
N ALA A 183 2.62 -1.46 15.99
CA ALA A 183 3.18 -0.23 16.55
C ALA A 183 2.07 0.72 16.96
N ILE A 184 2.28 1.44 18.05
CA ILE A 184 1.45 2.59 18.39
C ILE A 184 2.07 3.81 17.72
N THR A 185 1.23 4.59 17.04
CA THR A 185 1.59 5.84 16.40
C THR A 185 0.75 6.96 16.95
N THR A 186 1.28 8.16 16.92
CA THR A 186 0.50 9.36 17.20
C THR A 186 0.62 10.28 16.01
N ALA A 187 -0.51 10.78 15.52
CA ALA A 187 -0.57 11.72 14.41
C ALA A 187 -1.08 13.05 14.96
N HIS A 188 -0.27 14.09 14.81
CA HIS A 188 -0.59 15.42 15.32
C HIS A 188 -0.40 16.46 14.22
N ALA A 189 -1.23 17.50 14.22
CA ALA A 189 -0.96 18.66 13.40
C ALA A 189 0.36 19.33 13.85
N PRO A 190 1.06 20.08 12.96
CA PRO A 190 2.24 20.82 13.37
C PRO A 190 1.94 21.73 14.56
N GLY A 191 2.69 21.56 15.66
CA GLY A 191 2.48 22.31 16.90
C GLY A 191 1.57 21.63 17.93
N GLU A 192 0.87 20.56 17.56
CA GLU A 192 0.07 19.75 18.47
C GLU A 192 0.86 18.54 18.98
N ARG A 193 0.52 18.07 20.18
CA ARG A 193 1.02 16.82 20.77
C ARG A 193 -0.14 16.07 21.43
N GLU A 194 -0.06 14.75 21.42
CA GLU A 194 -0.96 13.82 22.13
C GLU A 194 -2.46 13.91 21.77
N THR A 195 -2.81 14.45 20.59
CA THR A 195 -4.19 14.61 20.13
C THR A 195 -4.91 13.32 19.72
N GLY A 196 -4.18 12.20 19.61
CA GLY A 196 -4.75 10.90 19.27
C GLY A 196 -3.70 9.80 19.22
N TRP A 197 -4.12 8.61 19.61
CA TRP A 197 -3.34 7.38 19.51
C TRP A 197 -3.94 6.52 18.40
N TYR A 198 -3.10 6.13 17.45
CA TYR A 198 -3.45 5.25 16.36
C TYR A 198 -2.59 4.00 16.47
N THR A 199 -3.08 2.89 15.93
CA THR A 199 -2.25 1.70 15.79
C THR A 199 -1.85 1.57 14.33
N ALA A 200 -0.60 1.22 14.07
CA ALA A 200 -0.08 0.95 12.75
C ALA A 200 0.34 -0.53 12.64
N ASN A 201 0.07 -1.12 11.48
CA ASN A 201 0.43 -2.50 11.17
C ASN A 201 -0.10 -3.51 12.21
N SER A 202 -1.35 -3.38 12.67
CA SER A 202 -1.97 -4.32 13.62
C SER A 202 -2.25 -5.69 13.02
N TYR A 203 -2.56 -5.73 11.73
CA TYR A 203 -2.92 -6.95 11.00
C TYR A 203 -2.11 -7.05 9.72
N ILE A 204 -1.92 -8.27 9.23
CA ILE A 204 -1.31 -8.54 7.94
C ILE A 204 -2.09 -9.62 7.20
N TYR A 205 -2.11 -9.54 5.88
CA TYR A 205 -2.60 -10.58 4.98
C TYR A 205 -1.77 -10.57 3.68
N ALA A 206 -1.92 -11.60 2.85
CA ALA A 206 -1.30 -11.64 1.54
C ALA A 206 -2.17 -12.35 0.50
N ILE A 207 -2.12 -11.85 -0.72
CA ILE A 207 -2.83 -12.33 -1.89
C ILE A 207 -1.87 -12.61 -3.04
N GLN A 208 -2.27 -13.48 -3.96
CA GLN A 208 -1.55 -13.70 -5.20
C GLN A 208 -2.47 -14.25 -6.29
N GLY A 209 -2.80 -13.40 -7.26
CA GLY A 209 -3.68 -13.76 -8.37
C GLY A 209 -5.13 -13.96 -7.93
N TYR A 210 -5.86 -14.74 -8.72
CA TYR A 210 -7.31 -14.98 -8.57
C TYR A 210 -7.59 -16.36 -7.95
N GLU A 211 -8.66 -16.48 -7.15
CA GLU A 211 -9.04 -17.71 -6.44
C GLU A 211 -9.25 -18.89 -7.40
N ASN A 212 -9.92 -18.64 -8.52
CA ASN A 212 -10.22 -19.63 -9.57
C ASN A 212 -9.44 -19.36 -10.86
N ASP A 213 -8.15 -19.05 -10.74
CA ASP A 213 -7.30 -18.63 -11.86
C ASP A 213 -7.25 -19.62 -13.04
N LEU A 214 -7.43 -20.92 -12.78
CA LEU A 214 -7.52 -21.95 -13.82
C LEU A 214 -8.87 -21.91 -14.54
N GLU A 215 -9.97 -21.84 -13.78
CA GLU A 215 -11.31 -21.78 -14.38
C GLU A 215 -11.57 -20.48 -15.13
N LEU A 216 -11.05 -19.34 -14.65
CA LEU A 216 -11.16 -18.06 -15.33
C LEU A 216 -10.50 -18.10 -16.71
N ARG A 217 -9.35 -18.79 -16.81
CA ARG A 217 -8.67 -19.02 -18.09
C ARG A 217 -9.43 -19.99 -18.98
N ASP A 218 -9.87 -21.12 -18.44
CA ASP A 218 -10.55 -22.17 -19.20
C ASP A 218 -11.91 -21.71 -19.73
N LYS A 219 -12.61 -20.85 -18.99
CA LYS A 219 -13.93 -20.30 -19.37
C LYS A 219 -13.84 -19.01 -20.19
N GLY A 220 -12.63 -18.48 -20.43
CA GLY A 220 -12.46 -17.18 -21.08
C GLY A 220 -13.23 -16.05 -20.38
N LEU A 221 -13.40 -16.15 -19.06
CA LEU A 221 -14.13 -15.16 -18.28
C LEU A 221 -13.33 -13.87 -18.30
N GLU A 222 -13.89 -12.85 -18.96
CA GLU A 222 -13.30 -11.52 -18.99
C GLU A 222 -13.25 -10.97 -17.57
N LEU A 223 -12.08 -10.42 -17.20
CA LEU A 223 -11.92 -9.70 -15.95
C LEU A 223 -12.87 -8.48 -15.94
N PRO A 224 -13.36 -8.05 -14.77
CA PRO A 224 -14.18 -6.87 -14.69
C PRO A 224 -13.45 -5.68 -15.33
N SER A 225 -14.11 -4.98 -16.24
CA SER A 225 -13.58 -3.72 -16.76
C SER A 225 -13.36 -2.73 -15.62
N PRO A 226 -12.48 -1.72 -15.76
CA PRO A 226 -12.28 -0.71 -14.71
C PRO A 226 -13.59 -0.04 -14.26
N VAL A 227 -14.54 0.13 -15.18
CA VAL A 227 -15.89 0.66 -14.89
C VAL A 227 -16.68 -0.31 -14.01
N GLN A 228 -16.74 -1.59 -14.40
CA GLN A 228 -17.42 -2.64 -13.61
C GLN A 228 -16.80 -2.82 -12.23
N LEU A 229 -15.46 -2.73 -12.15
CA LEU A 229 -14.72 -2.80 -10.90
C LEU A 229 -15.06 -1.61 -10.00
N GLY A 230 -15.22 -0.41 -10.57
CA GLY A 230 -15.69 0.77 -9.86
C GLY A 230 -17.10 0.57 -9.28
N GLU A 231 -18.03 0.07 -10.09
CA GLU A 231 -19.41 -0.22 -9.65
C GLU A 231 -19.49 -1.32 -8.58
N LEU A 232 -18.67 -2.37 -8.70
CA LEU A 232 -18.54 -3.42 -7.68
C LEU A 232 -17.99 -2.84 -6.39
N THR A 233 -16.96 -1.99 -6.50
CA THR A 233 -16.35 -1.32 -5.35
C THR A 233 -17.36 -0.42 -4.64
N GLU A 234 -18.17 0.35 -5.37
CA GLU A 234 -19.26 1.13 -4.77
C GLU A 234 -20.24 0.25 -4.01
N ARG A 235 -20.68 -0.84 -4.61
CA ARG A 235 -21.61 -1.78 -3.94
C ARG A 235 -21.02 -2.37 -2.68
N VAL A 236 -19.72 -2.67 -2.68
CA VAL A 236 -19.00 -3.16 -1.50
C VAL A 236 -18.91 -2.08 -0.43
N LEU A 237 -18.45 -0.88 -0.78
CA LEU A 237 -18.30 0.24 0.16
C LEU A 237 -19.65 0.69 0.75
N GLN A 238 -20.73 0.67 -0.05
CA GLN A 238 -22.09 0.96 0.42
C GLN A 238 -22.58 -0.06 1.46
N ARG A 239 -22.26 -1.35 1.27
CA ARG A 239 -22.62 -2.41 2.24
C ARG A 239 -21.83 -2.32 3.54
N LEU A 240 -20.58 -1.85 3.48
CA LEU A 240 -19.75 -1.66 4.67
C LEU A 240 -20.30 -0.53 5.55
N GLY A 241 -20.84 0.54 4.94
CA GLY A 241 -21.49 1.66 5.64
C GLY A 241 -20.58 2.38 6.66
N PRO A 242 -21.02 3.50 7.25
CA PRO A 242 -20.29 4.17 8.33
C PRO A 242 -20.40 3.46 9.70
N GLY A 243 -21.02 2.27 9.75
CA GLY A 243 -21.21 1.49 10.98
C GLY A 243 -21.77 0.09 10.75
N GLY A 244 -21.66 -0.47 9.54
CA GLY A 244 -22.06 -1.85 9.27
C GLY A 244 -21.02 -2.79 9.88
N ASP A 245 -21.46 -3.74 10.69
CA ASP A 245 -20.61 -4.80 11.23
C ASP A 245 -20.14 -5.72 10.08
N PRO A 246 -18.90 -5.59 9.60
CA PRO A 246 -18.50 -6.17 8.32
C PRO A 246 -18.32 -7.69 8.39
N MET A 247 -18.21 -8.27 9.60
CA MET A 247 -18.01 -9.71 9.78
C MET A 247 -19.30 -10.50 10.05
N GLY A 248 -20.37 -9.86 10.53
CA GLY A 248 -21.62 -10.55 10.88
C GLY A 248 -22.41 -11.08 9.67
N SER A 249 -22.24 -10.48 8.49
CA SER A 249 -23.02 -10.81 7.28
C SER A 249 -22.25 -11.64 6.25
N ALA A 250 -20.93 -11.46 6.14
CA ALA A 250 -20.12 -12.15 5.12
C ALA A 250 -19.86 -13.64 5.43
N LEU A 251 -19.90 -14.07 6.69
CA LEU A 251 -19.75 -15.47 7.08
C LEU A 251 -21.06 -16.28 7.01
N ALA A 252 -22.22 -15.62 6.90
CA ALA A 252 -23.52 -16.30 6.81
C ALA A 252 -23.88 -16.72 5.37
N ALA A 253 -23.25 -16.14 4.35
CA ALA A 253 -23.66 -16.28 2.94
C ALA A 253 -22.91 -17.37 2.14
N THR A 254 -22.05 -18.19 2.77
CA THR A 254 -21.27 -19.23 2.08
C THR A 254 -21.62 -20.67 2.46
N ASN A 255 -22.70 -20.90 3.22
CA ASN A 255 -23.14 -22.25 3.62
C ASN A 255 -24.47 -22.68 2.97
N GLU A 256 -24.61 -22.52 1.66
CA GLU A 256 -25.57 -23.34 0.89
C GLU A 256 -24.83 -24.20 -0.12
N ALA A 257 -24.53 -25.44 0.28
CA ALA A 257 -24.20 -26.54 -0.62
C ALA A 257 -25.43 -27.47 -0.73
N PRO A 258 -25.83 -27.91 -1.93
CA PRO A 258 -26.86 -28.92 -2.09
C PRO A 258 -26.20 -30.31 -2.15
N CYS A 259 -26.57 -31.20 -1.22
CA CYS A 259 -26.73 -32.65 -1.50
C CYS A 259 -27.11 -33.38 -0.22
N ALA A 260 -28.40 -33.71 -0.10
CA ALA A 260 -28.89 -34.72 0.80
C ALA A 260 -28.71 -36.11 0.14
N ALA A 261 -27.93 -36.98 0.77
CA ALA A 261 -28.05 -38.42 0.59
C ALA A 261 -27.92 -39.07 1.98
N SER A 262 -29.05 -39.61 2.42
CA SER A 262 -29.32 -40.38 3.62
C SER A 262 -28.42 -41.61 3.81
N LEU A 263 -28.16 -42.00 5.07
CA LEU A 263 -28.24 -43.37 5.63
C LEU A 263 -28.20 -43.31 7.20
N PRO A 264 -28.64 -44.37 7.93
CA PRO A 264 -29.49 -44.29 9.13
C PRO A 264 -28.73 -44.46 10.48
N PRO A 265 -29.42 -44.37 11.65
CA PRO A 265 -28.76 -44.21 12.94
C PRO A 265 -28.45 -45.56 13.60
N ALA A 266 -27.37 -45.59 14.37
CA ALA A 266 -27.13 -46.64 15.35
C ALA A 266 -26.89 -46.01 16.73
N ASP A 267 -27.75 -46.42 17.66
CA ASP A 267 -27.69 -46.21 19.09
C ASP A 267 -26.31 -46.53 19.69
N ARG A 268 -25.86 -45.74 20.67
CA ARG A 268 -25.43 -46.29 21.97
C ARG A 268 -25.30 -45.25 23.07
N LYS A 269 -25.65 -45.76 24.25
CA LYS A 269 -25.94 -45.17 25.56
C LYS A 269 -24.73 -45.29 26.48
N LEU A 270 -24.75 -44.49 27.57
CA LEU A 270 -24.05 -44.66 28.88
C LEU A 270 -22.55 -44.28 28.88
N THR A 271 -21.94 -43.68 29.90
CA THR A 271 -22.34 -43.38 31.30
C THR A 271 -21.40 -42.32 31.87
N ALA A 272 -21.90 -41.51 32.79
CA ALA A 272 -21.13 -40.66 33.68
C ALA A 272 -20.58 -41.47 34.87
N GLU A 273 -19.37 -41.16 35.33
CA GLU A 273 -18.98 -41.39 36.72
C GLU A 273 -18.19 -40.19 37.25
N ALA A 274 -18.65 -39.73 38.41
CA ALA A 274 -18.04 -38.72 39.24
C ALA A 274 -17.13 -39.38 40.28
N SER A 275 -16.05 -38.71 40.67
CA SER A 275 -15.36 -39.01 41.92
C SER A 275 -15.10 -37.74 42.71
N LYS A 276 -15.63 -37.76 43.93
CA LYS A 276 -15.45 -36.79 45.01
C LYS A 276 -14.14 -37.10 45.74
N GLN A 277 -13.42 -36.07 46.19
CA GLN A 277 -12.76 -36.08 47.51
C GLN A 277 -12.52 -34.64 47.99
N LYS A 278 -12.61 -34.47 49.30
CA LYS A 278 -12.68 -33.25 50.14
C LYS A 278 -11.71 -33.48 51.32
N PRO A 279 -11.54 -32.55 52.29
CA PRO A 279 -10.86 -31.23 52.31
C PRO A 279 -9.65 -31.20 53.26
N LEU A 280 -8.96 -30.05 53.36
CA LEU A 280 -8.38 -29.61 54.65
C LEU A 280 -8.43 -28.09 54.83
N ASN A 281 -8.78 -27.71 56.07
CA ASN A 281 -8.97 -26.37 56.63
C ASN A 281 -7.65 -25.58 56.79
N SER A 282 -7.73 -24.23 56.77
CA SER A 282 -7.46 -23.39 57.95
C SER A 282 -7.47 -21.88 57.63
N GLY A 283 -8.10 -21.07 58.49
CA GLY A 283 -7.54 -19.77 58.90
C GLY A 283 -8.20 -18.48 58.37
N LEU A 284 -9.17 -17.98 59.14
CA LEU A 284 -9.64 -16.58 59.24
C LEU A 284 -8.51 -15.66 59.80
N PRO A 285 -8.57 -14.29 59.72
CA PRO A 285 -9.76 -13.49 60.04
C PRO A 285 -10.13 -12.32 59.11
N GLN A 286 -11.39 -11.94 59.31
CA GLN A 286 -12.11 -10.79 58.79
C GLN A 286 -11.52 -9.46 59.26
N THR A 287 -11.59 -8.44 58.39
CA THR A 287 -11.96 -7.08 58.80
C THR A 287 -12.94 -6.49 57.79
N VAL A 288 -14.00 -5.92 58.36
CA VAL A 288 -15.16 -5.30 57.72
C VAL A 288 -14.83 -3.87 57.29
N GLY A 289 -15.34 -3.45 56.14
CA GLY A 289 -15.36 -2.06 55.69
C GLY A 289 -16.21 -1.89 54.43
N GLN A 290 -17.52 -1.71 54.63
CA GLN A 290 -18.50 -1.42 53.58
C GLN A 290 -18.27 -0.02 52.99
N GLY A 291 -18.43 0.10 51.68
CA GLY A 291 -18.52 1.38 50.96
C GLY A 291 -18.92 1.13 49.51
N ALA A 292 -20.22 1.12 49.26
CA ALA A 292 -20.80 0.92 47.94
C ALA A 292 -20.63 2.15 47.04
N ALA A 293 -20.07 1.96 45.84
CA ALA A 293 -20.31 2.83 44.69
C ALA A 293 -20.24 1.97 43.42
N LYS A 294 -21.36 1.92 42.69
CA LYS A 294 -21.48 1.29 41.37
C LYS A 294 -20.72 2.13 40.35
N SER A 295 -19.72 1.56 39.69
CA SER A 295 -19.21 2.07 38.40
C SER A 295 -18.97 0.90 37.46
N ALA A 296 -19.64 0.92 36.31
CA ALA A 296 -19.45 -0.04 35.23
C ALA A 296 -18.04 0.16 34.62
N SER A 297 -17.17 -0.82 34.80
CA SER A 297 -15.88 -0.91 34.11
C SER A 297 -15.96 -1.99 33.03
N GLY A 298 -16.02 -1.56 31.77
CA GLY A 298 -15.70 -2.42 30.63
C GLY A 298 -14.22 -2.77 30.68
N GLY A 299 -13.92 -4.06 30.73
CA GLY A 299 -12.55 -4.58 30.82
C GLY A 299 -11.77 -4.33 29.53
N ALA A 300 -10.86 -3.36 29.55
CA ALA A 300 -9.80 -3.25 28.57
C ALA A 300 -8.77 -4.37 28.84
N ALA A 301 -8.61 -5.28 27.88
CA ALA A 301 -7.52 -6.25 27.91
C ALA A 301 -6.19 -5.50 27.79
N GLY A 302 -5.41 -5.48 28.88
CA GLY A 302 -4.10 -4.84 28.92
C GLY A 302 -3.12 -5.43 27.89
N PRO A 303 -2.07 -4.67 27.52
CA PRO A 303 -1.04 -5.14 26.59
C PRO A 303 -0.36 -6.40 27.11
N ARG A 304 -0.20 -7.41 26.25
CA ARG A 304 0.57 -8.62 26.56
C ARG A 304 2.03 -8.24 26.91
N PRO A 305 2.65 -8.90 27.90
CA PRO A 305 4.03 -8.58 28.28
C PRO A 305 5.00 -8.89 27.12
N ALA A 306 5.96 -7.99 26.89
CA ALA A 306 6.97 -8.07 25.82
C ALA A 306 7.74 -9.41 25.79
N VAL A 307 7.84 -10.09 26.94
CA VAL A 307 8.44 -11.42 27.09
C VAL A 307 7.72 -12.48 26.26
N GLN A 308 6.40 -12.38 26.06
CA GLN A 308 5.63 -13.35 25.28
C GLN A 308 5.84 -13.16 23.77
N GLN A 309 6.04 -11.93 23.30
CA GLN A 309 6.35 -11.64 21.90
C GLN A 309 7.77 -12.11 21.53
N LEU A 310 8.74 -11.96 22.44
CA LEU A 310 10.10 -12.48 22.24
C LEU A 310 10.13 -14.01 22.15
N ARG A 311 9.34 -14.71 22.98
CA ARG A 311 9.23 -16.18 22.90
C ARG A 311 8.65 -16.67 21.57
N GLU A 312 7.63 -16.01 21.03
CA GLU A 312 7.08 -16.37 19.72
C GLU A 312 8.09 -16.18 18.58
N VAL A 313 8.98 -15.17 18.68
CA VAL A 313 10.07 -14.96 17.72
C VAL A 313 11.17 -16.01 17.87
N GLU A 314 11.52 -16.39 19.11
CA GLU A 314 12.48 -17.47 19.38
C GLU A 314 11.96 -18.83 18.90
N GLU A 315 10.69 -19.16 19.14
CA GLU A 315 10.04 -20.37 18.64
C GLU A 315 10.05 -20.42 17.11
N LEU A 316 9.70 -19.31 16.44
CA LEU A 316 9.79 -19.23 14.98
C LEU A 316 11.23 -19.37 14.48
N SER A 317 12.22 -18.83 15.20
CA SER A 317 13.64 -18.97 14.85
C SER A 317 14.14 -20.41 15.02
N GLN A 318 13.69 -21.11 16.06
CA GLN A 318 14.00 -22.52 16.32
C GLN A 318 13.39 -23.44 15.27
N ASP A 319 12.09 -23.27 14.98
CA ASP A 319 11.39 -24.04 13.94
C ASP A 319 12.07 -23.90 12.57
N LEU A 320 12.58 -22.70 12.27
CA LEU A 320 13.33 -22.43 11.04
C LEU A 320 14.72 -23.08 11.04
N GLY A 321 15.41 -23.10 12.18
CA GLY A 321 16.68 -23.81 12.35
C GLY A 321 16.53 -25.31 12.11
N GLU A 322 15.48 -25.92 12.65
CA GLU A 322 15.19 -27.35 12.47
C GLU A 322 14.82 -27.70 11.02
N LEU A 323 14.07 -26.83 10.35
CA LEU A 323 13.72 -26.98 8.93
C LEU A 323 14.96 -26.88 8.02
N ALA A 324 15.89 -25.97 8.33
CA ALA A 324 17.16 -25.85 7.61
C ALA A 324 18.03 -27.10 7.80
N ALA A 325 18.23 -27.54 9.04
CA ALA A 325 19.01 -28.75 9.36
C ALA A 325 18.40 -30.04 8.77
N THR A 326 17.09 -30.12 8.67
CA THR A 326 16.40 -31.26 8.04
C THR A 326 16.59 -31.29 6.53
N ARG A 327 16.71 -30.12 5.89
CA ARG A 327 17.00 -30.01 4.45
C ARG A 327 18.46 -30.27 4.11
N GLU A 328 19.39 -29.81 4.93
CA GLU A 328 20.81 -30.11 4.76
C GLU A 328 21.06 -31.62 4.84
N ARG A 329 20.47 -32.29 5.83
CA ARG A 329 20.48 -33.77 5.93
C ARG A 329 19.87 -34.48 4.70
N ARG A 330 18.82 -33.91 4.09
CA ARG A 330 18.22 -34.45 2.85
C ARG A 330 19.09 -34.19 1.63
N ALA A 331 19.77 -33.04 1.55
CA ALA A 331 20.70 -32.72 0.47
C ALA A 331 21.94 -33.63 0.52
N GLU A 332 22.47 -33.89 1.71
CA GLU A 332 23.57 -34.83 1.94
C GLU A 332 23.17 -36.28 1.59
N HIS A 333 21.96 -36.71 1.98
CA HIS A 333 21.44 -38.03 1.58
C HIS A 333 21.19 -38.14 0.07
N GLY A 334 20.75 -37.06 -0.58
CA GLY A 334 20.58 -37.01 -2.03
C GLY A 334 21.91 -37.07 -2.79
N ALA A 335 22.94 -36.36 -2.30
CA ALA A 335 24.28 -36.37 -2.88
C ALA A 335 24.96 -37.75 -2.73
N ALA A 336 24.74 -38.43 -1.60
CA ALA A 336 25.26 -39.78 -1.37
C ALA A 336 24.63 -40.85 -2.29
N MET A 337 23.47 -40.56 -2.90
CA MET A 337 22.78 -41.49 -3.79
C MET A 337 23.20 -41.37 -5.27
N VAL A 338 23.93 -40.30 -5.63
CA VAL A 338 24.35 -40.02 -7.02
C VAL A 338 25.77 -40.53 -7.33
N THR A 339 26.55 -40.97 -6.35
CA THR A 339 27.93 -41.44 -6.56
C THR A 339 28.07 -42.96 -6.78
N ARG A 340 27.06 -43.61 -7.36
CA ARG A 340 27.18 -45.01 -7.84
C ARG A 340 27.12 -45.05 -9.35
N ASP A 341 28.26 -44.79 -9.98
CA ASP A 341 28.53 -45.19 -11.37
C ASP A 341 28.78 -46.70 -11.45
N PRO A 342 28.11 -47.43 -12.34
CA PRO A 342 28.64 -48.66 -12.91
C PRO A 342 29.45 -48.35 -14.18
N HIS A 343 30.62 -49.00 -14.30
CA HIS A 343 31.47 -49.23 -15.49
C HIS A 343 30.91 -48.81 -16.87
N GLY A 344 31.69 -48.29 -17.83
CA GLY A 344 33.14 -48.19 -17.99
C GLY A 344 33.50 -47.79 -19.44
N ASP A 345 34.76 -47.39 -19.62
CA ASP A 345 35.63 -47.41 -20.80
C ASP A 345 35.14 -46.95 -22.19
N ALA A 346 35.81 -45.91 -22.74
CA ALA A 346 36.70 -46.06 -23.90
C ALA A 346 37.45 -44.75 -24.23
N ALA A 347 38.70 -44.92 -24.66
CA ALA A 347 39.74 -43.92 -24.88
C ALA A 347 39.57 -43.06 -26.14
N GLY A 348 40.28 -41.92 -26.18
CA GLY A 348 40.49 -41.12 -27.39
C GLY A 348 41.29 -39.85 -27.15
N SER A 349 42.62 -39.97 -27.19
CA SER A 349 43.61 -38.87 -27.17
C SER A 349 43.69 -38.16 -28.53
N VAL A 350 43.64 -36.82 -28.57
CA VAL A 350 44.36 -36.01 -29.59
C VAL A 350 44.74 -34.64 -29.00
N SER A 351 46.01 -34.31 -29.15
CA SER A 351 46.73 -33.06 -28.91
C SER A 351 46.50 -31.99 -29.98
N ALA A 352 46.57 -30.69 -29.63
CA ALA A 352 47.37 -29.68 -30.34
C ALA A 352 47.15 -28.26 -29.79
N ASP A 353 48.27 -27.62 -29.44
CA ASP A 353 48.67 -26.21 -29.59
C ASP A 353 47.66 -25.15 -30.04
N SER A 354 47.71 -23.97 -29.42
CA SER A 354 48.37 -22.76 -29.99
C SER A 354 48.00 -21.45 -29.26
N GLU A 355 49.04 -20.64 -29.02
CA GLU A 355 49.15 -19.18 -29.15
C GLU A 355 48.36 -18.20 -28.24
N ALA A 356 49.16 -17.46 -27.46
CA ALA A 356 48.87 -16.14 -26.90
C ALA A 356 49.00 -15.03 -27.96
N PRO A 357 48.43 -13.83 -27.70
CA PRO A 357 49.29 -12.65 -27.80
C PRO A 357 49.04 -11.57 -26.73
N ASN A 358 50.15 -11.17 -26.10
CA ASN A 358 50.68 -9.80 -26.00
C ASN A 358 49.75 -8.60 -26.30
N THR A 359 49.52 -7.73 -25.31
CA THR A 359 49.26 -6.29 -25.51
C THR A 359 49.87 -5.43 -24.40
N SER A 360 50.75 -4.53 -24.83
CA SER A 360 51.42 -3.45 -24.07
C SER A 360 50.48 -2.26 -23.73
N PRO A 361 50.90 -1.34 -22.83
CA PRO A 361 50.02 -0.35 -22.21
C PRO A 361 49.94 0.98 -22.98
N CYS A 362 48.76 1.60 -22.97
CA CYS A 362 48.53 2.93 -23.54
C CYS A 362 48.86 4.06 -22.56
N ARG A 363 49.50 5.06 -23.17
CA ARG A 363 50.01 6.34 -22.67
C ARG A 363 49.05 7.21 -21.86
N ASP A 364 49.62 7.82 -20.83
CA ASP A 364 49.22 9.10 -20.25
C ASP A 364 49.29 10.24 -21.28
N GLY A 365 48.25 11.07 -21.31
CA GLY A 365 48.20 12.33 -22.05
C GLY A 365 47.37 13.34 -21.28
N GLY A 366 48.04 14.34 -20.70
CA GLY A 366 47.41 15.45 -20.00
C GLY A 366 46.91 16.56 -20.94
N MET A 367 45.91 17.32 -20.46
CA MET A 367 45.58 18.69 -20.85
C MET A 367 44.84 19.32 -19.65
N MET A 368 45.43 20.25 -18.92
CA MET A 368 45.29 21.71 -19.07
C MET A 368 43.84 22.21 -19.24
N ASN A 369 43.29 22.84 -18.18
CA ASN A 369 42.88 24.25 -18.22
C ASN A 369 42.41 24.73 -16.83
N ALA A 370 43.16 25.68 -16.29
CA ALA A 370 42.80 26.55 -15.17
C ALA A 370 42.82 28.01 -15.67
N HIS A 371 42.13 28.89 -14.95
CA HIS A 371 41.80 30.31 -15.25
C HIS A 371 40.46 30.47 -16.01
N ALA A 372 39.56 31.38 -15.66
CA ALA A 372 39.68 32.59 -14.85
C ALA A 372 38.35 32.95 -14.15
N SER A 373 38.47 33.43 -12.90
CA SER A 373 37.47 34.29 -12.26
C SER A 373 37.47 35.67 -12.92
N GLY A 374 36.28 36.22 -13.14
CA GLY A 374 36.10 37.59 -13.61
C GLY A 374 34.64 38.01 -13.48
N ALA A 375 34.27 38.58 -12.34
CA ALA A 375 33.04 39.34 -12.18
C ALA A 375 33.13 40.66 -12.97
N PRO A 376 31.99 41.19 -13.44
CA PRO A 376 31.82 42.63 -13.30
C PRO A 376 30.41 43.06 -12.86
N ALA A 377 30.46 43.93 -11.86
CA ALA A 377 29.77 45.22 -11.71
C ALA A 377 28.36 45.45 -12.28
N ALA A 378 27.51 45.88 -11.34
CA ALA A 378 26.21 46.48 -11.53
C ALA A 378 26.23 47.77 -12.35
N HIS A 379 25.25 47.90 -13.26
CA HIS A 379 24.79 49.20 -13.77
C HIS A 379 23.27 49.26 -13.69
N SER A 380 22.79 50.13 -12.81
CA SER A 380 21.41 50.61 -12.75
C SER A 380 21.14 51.55 -13.91
N ALA A 381 20.17 51.21 -14.76
CA ALA A 381 19.53 52.13 -15.68
C ALA A 381 18.02 51.92 -15.58
N ALA A 382 17.35 52.81 -14.87
CA ALA A 382 15.90 52.90 -14.83
C ALA A 382 15.42 53.50 -16.16
N GLY A 383 14.97 52.63 -17.07
CA GLY A 383 14.18 53.02 -18.23
C GLY A 383 12.70 52.91 -17.89
N ASP A 384 11.96 54.01 -18.03
CA ASP A 384 10.49 54.02 -17.98
C ASP A 384 9.95 53.11 -19.08
N VAL A 385 9.49 51.93 -18.68
CA VAL A 385 8.77 51.00 -19.56
C VAL A 385 7.35 51.54 -19.74
N PRO A 386 6.88 51.77 -20.98
CA PRO A 386 5.53 52.26 -21.22
C PRO A 386 4.52 51.28 -20.61
N SER A 387 3.71 51.80 -19.67
CA SER A 387 2.65 51.08 -18.97
C SER A 387 1.77 50.35 -20.00
N PRO A 388 1.76 49.00 -20.02
CA PRO A 388 1.02 48.27 -21.03
C PRO A 388 -0.48 48.60 -20.90
N ALA A 389 -1.10 48.93 -22.03
CA ALA A 389 -2.53 49.22 -22.11
C ALA A 389 -3.35 48.15 -21.35
N PRO A 390 -4.43 48.54 -20.65
CA PRO A 390 -5.20 47.62 -19.84
C PRO A 390 -5.68 46.46 -20.71
N ARG A 391 -5.18 45.26 -20.43
CA ARG A 391 -5.62 44.04 -21.10
C ARG A 391 -7.05 43.76 -20.65
N SER A 392 -7.93 43.55 -21.62
CA SER A 392 -9.29 43.07 -21.36
C SER A 392 -9.24 41.77 -20.56
N PRO A 393 -10.16 41.56 -19.60
CA PRO A 393 -10.23 40.30 -18.86
C PRO A 393 -10.40 39.12 -19.82
N VAL A 394 -9.75 38.00 -19.49
CA VAL A 394 -9.76 36.77 -20.30
C VAL A 394 -10.89 35.87 -19.80
N GLN A 395 -11.57 35.18 -20.70
CA GLN A 395 -12.53 34.16 -20.29
C GLN A 395 -11.78 32.92 -19.77
N PRO A 396 -12.01 32.46 -18.53
CA PRO A 396 -11.35 31.28 -17.99
C PRO A 396 -11.88 30.00 -18.66
N GLU A 397 -11.03 28.97 -18.72
CA GLU A 397 -11.44 27.63 -19.10
C GLU A 397 -12.44 27.10 -18.07
N HIS A 398 -13.52 26.48 -18.55
CA HIS A 398 -14.59 25.99 -17.69
C HIS A 398 -15.27 24.76 -18.28
N LYS A 399 -15.94 23.99 -17.42
CA LYS A 399 -16.70 22.80 -17.78
C LYS A 399 -17.96 22.74 -16.93
N LEU A 400 -19.11 22.54 -17.58
CA LEU A 400 -20.40 22.32 -16.96
C LEU A 400 -20.82 20.86 -17.18
N VAL A 401 -21.17 20.14 -16.13
CA VAL A 401 -21.51 18.70 -16.18
C VAL A 401 -22.70 18.41 -15.28
N ASP A 402 -23.67 17.65 -15.77
CA ASP A 402 -24.73 17.08 -14.93
C ASP A 402 -24.15 15.98 -14.04
N LEU A 403 -24.40 16.05 -12.74
CA LEU A 403 -23.92 15.03 -11.81
C LEU A 403 -24.85 13.80 -11.86
N PRO A 404 -24.37 12.64 -12.34
CA PRO A 404 -25.23 11.48 -12.58
C PRO A 404 -25.85 10.98 -11.28
N GLY A 405 -27.17 10.78 -11.31
CA GLY A 405 -27.94 10.33 -10.15
C GLY A 405 -28.20 11.41 -9.11
N SER A 406 -28.00 12.69 -9.45
CA SER A 406 -28.36 13.82 -8.61
C SER A 406 -29.05 14.92 -9.42
N ASP A 407 -29.94 15.66 -8.76
CA ASP A 407 -30.64 16.80 -9.36
C ASP A 407 -29.78 18.08 -9.29
N GLN A 408 -28.52 17.99 -9.75
CA GLN A 408 -27.52 19.05 -9.61
C GLN A 408 -26.59 19.13 -10.83
N LEU A 409 -26.23 20.36 -11.18
CA LEU A 409 -25.17 20.72 -12.11
C LEU A 409 -23.86 20.99 -11.35
N GLU A 410 -22.74 20.63 -11.95
CA GLU A 410 -21.40 21.03 -11.51
C GLU A 410 -20.72 21.94 -12.54
N LEU A 411 -20.41 23.17 -12.14
CA LEU A 411 -19.55 24.08 -12.88
C LEU A 411 -18.14 24.04 -12.29
N THR A 412 -17.15 23.67 -13.12
CA THR A 412 -15.73 23.75 -12.79
C THR A 412 -15.07 24.84 -13.60
N VAL A 413 -14.36 25.76 -12.94
CA VAL A 413 -13.65 26.89 -13.58
C VAL A 413 -12.16 26.85 -13.20
N TRP A 414 -11.28 26.92 -14.20
CA TRP A 414 -9.82 26.95 -14.02
C TRP A 414 -9.29 28.38 -14.16
N MET A 415 -8.63 28.88 -13.12
CA MET A 415 -8.12 30.25 -13.06
C MET A 415 -6.64 30.30 -12.65
N PRO A 416 -5.71 29.88 -13.53
CA PRO A 416 -4.28 29.92 -13.23
C PRO A 416 -3.81 31.30 -12.75
N GLY A 417 -3.02 31.33 -11.68
CA GLY A 417 -2.49 32.58 -11.11
C GLY A 417 -3.45 33.31 -10.16
N VAL A 418 -4.64 32.77 -9.87
CA VAL A 418 -5.47 33.20 -8.74
C VAL A 418 -5.07 32.39 -7.50
N GLU A 419 -4.42 33.01 -6.52
CA GLU A 419 -3.88 32.26 -5.36
C GLU A 419 -4.86 32.13 -4.20
N SER A 420 -5.92 32.93 -4.17
CA SER A 420 -6.97 32.94 -3.15
C SER A 420 -8.30 33.40 -3.76
N MET A 421 -9.41 33.21 -3.04
CA MET A 421 -10.73 33.74 -3.43
C MET A 421 -10.89 35.23 -3.09
N GLU A 422 -9.82 35.89 -2.61
CA GLU A 422 -9.86 37.32 -2.31
C GLU A 422 -10.01 38.13 -3.60
N GLY A 423 -11.08 38.90 -3.71
CA GLY A 423 -11.41 39.66 -4.92
C GLY A 423 -12.02 38.83 -6.06
N VAL A 424 -12.39 37.57 -5.79
CA VAL A 424 -13.23 36.78 -6.69
C VAL A 424 -14.69 36.99 -6.31
N VAL A 425 -15.48 37.48 -7.26
CA VAL A 425 -16.94 37.66 -7.14
C VAL A 425 -17.61 36.58 -7.98
N LEU A 426 -18.48 35.80 -7.34
CA LEU A 426 -19.32 34.79 -7.99
C LEU A 426 -20.78 35.20 -7.77
N ASP A 427 -21.50 35.43 -8.85
CA ASP A 427 -22.92 35.76 -8.86
C ASP A 427 -23.67 34.64 -9.59
N VAL A 428 -24.73 34.12 -8.97
CA VAL A 428 -25.50 32.98 -9.49
C VAL A 428 -26.96 33.37 -9.43
N ASP A 429 -27.55 33.51 -10.61
CA ASP A 429 -28.98 33.70 -10.81
C ASP A 429 -29.61 32.37 -11.25
N ALA A 430 -30.94 32.34 -11.33
CA ALA A 430 -31.69 31.14 -11.69
C ALA A 430 -31.27 30.55 -13.04
N GLY A 431 -30.84 31.37 -14.01
CA GLY A 431 -30.46 30.90 -15.36
C GLY A 431 -29.07 31.34 -15.82
N GLU A 432 -28.28 31.97 -14.96
CA GLU A 432 -26.98 32.54 -15.35
C GLU A 432 -25.97 32.44 -14.22
N VAL A 433 -24.71 32.16 -14.54
CA VAL A 433 -23.58 32.28 -13.62
C VAL A 433 -22.61 33.32 -14.15
N ARG A 434 -22.26 34.29 -13.30
CA ARG A 434 -21.22 35.28 -13.57
C ARG A 434 -20.08 35.14 -12.56
N LEU A 435 -18.85 35.20 -13.05
CA LEU A 435 -17.66 35.18 -12.23
C LEU A 435 -16.68 36.25 -12.68
N GLU A 436 -16.15 37.00 -11.72
CA GLU A 436 -15.12 38.01 -11.92
C GLU A 436 -13.97 37.77 -10.93
N ALA A 437 -12.74 37.67 -11.43
CA ALA A 437 -11.54 37.53 -10.60
C ALA A 437 -10.59 38.70 -10.89
N GLY A 438 -10.84 39.83 -10.21
CA GLY A 438 -10.14 41.09 -10.46
C GLY A 438 -10.25 41.53 -11.92
N ARG A 439 -9.13 41.98 -12.51
CA ARG A 439 -9.07 42.34 -13.95
C ARG A 439 -8.59 41.21 -14.85
N ARG A 440 -8.36 40.02 -14.30
CA ARG A 440 -7.74 38.90 -15.03
C ARG A 440 -8.76 38.03 -15.72
N TYR A 441 -9.82 37.65 -14.99
CA TYR A 441 -10.83 36.74 -15.50
C TYR A 441 -12.23 37.31 -15.39
N GLN A 442 -13.02 37.09 -16.44
CA GLN A 442 -14.45 37.36 -16.47
C GLN A 442 -15.16 36.22 -17.20
N LEU A 443 -16.20 35.67 -16.59
CA LEU A 443 -17.00 34.58 -17.13
C LEU A 443 -18.47 34.95 -16.96
N ALA A 444 -19.27 34.80 -18.01
CA ALA A 444 -20.72 34.86 -17.95
C ALA A 444 -21.25 33.64 -18.74
N LEU A 445 -22.09 32.83 -18.10
CA LEU A 445 -22.61 31.59 -18.67
C LEU A 445 -24.10 31.51 -18.46
N GLU A 446 -24.85 31.32 -19.56
CA GLU A 446 -26.25 30.92 -19.50
C GLU A 446 -26.33 29.43 -19.15
N LEU A 447 -27.15 29.10 -18.15
CA LEU A 447 -27.34 27.73 -17.69
C LEU A 447 -28.41 27.02 -18.53
N PRO A 448 -28.26 25.71 -18.77
CA PRO A 448 -29.21 24.94 -19.58
C PRO A 448 -30.57 24.73 -18.89
N CYS A 449 -30.67 25.03 -17.60
CA CYS A 449 -31.88 24.88 -16.80
C CYS A 449 -31.87 25.86 -15.63
N LYS A 450 -33.03 25.99 -14.95
CA LYS A 450 -33.12 26.84 -13.76
C LYS A 450 -32.48 26.16 -12.55
N VAL A 451 -31.77 26.93 -11.73
CA VAL A 451 -31.11 26.45 -10.51
C VAL A 451 -31.65 27.13 -9.27
N ASP A 452 -31.66 26.41 -8.15
CA ASP A 452 -32.00 26.95 -6.83
C ASP A 452 -30.80 27.70 -6.25
N THR A 453 -30.87 29.03 -6.31
CA THR A 453 -29.80 29.93 -5.86
C THR A 453 -29.60 29.88 -4.34
N SER A 454 -30.59 29.41 -3.57
CA SER A 454 -30.50 29.34 -2.10
C SER A 454 -29.62 28.19 -1.60
N CYS A 455 -29.37 27.18 -2.44
CA CYS A 455 -28.59 25.97 -2.10
C CYS A 455 -27.23 25.88 -2.82
N VAL A 456 -26.76 26.96 -3.45
CA VAL A 456 -25.50 26.96 -4.21
C VAL A 456 -24.29 26.76 -3.29
N GLY A 457 -23.43 25.79 -3.65
CA GLY A 457 -22.20 25.51 -2.92
C GLY A 457 -20.96 25.77 -3.78
N ALA A 458 -20.02 26.57 -3.30
CA ALA A 458 -18.77 26.85 -4.01
C ALA A 458 -17.54 26.44 -3.17
N LYS A 459 -16.56 25.79 -3.79
CA LYS A 459 -15.29 25.40 -3.14
C LYS A 459 -14.10 25.65 -4.06
N TYR A 460 -13.11 26.40 -3.56
CA TYR A 460 -11.87 26.68 -4.28
C TYR A 460 -10.73 25.76 -3.84
N ASN A 461 -9.99 25.19 -4.81
CA ASN A 461 -8.77 24.44 -4.56
C ASN A 461 -7.54 25.26 -4.98
N LYS A 462 -6.85 25.84 -3.99
CA LYS A 462 -5.63 26.65 -4.20
C LYS A 462 -4.52 25.91 -4.94
N LYS A 463 -4.35 24.60 -4.73
CA LYS A 463 -3.28 23.82 -5.39
C LYS A 463 -3.53 23.60 -6.88
N GLN A 464 -4.81 23.53 -7.28
CA GLN A 464 -5.22 23.28 -8.66
C GLN A 464 -5.67 24.56 -9.38
N CYS A 465 -5.68 25.70 -8.68
CA CYS A 465 -6.26 26.97 -9.14
C CYS A 465 -7.67 26.79 -9.75
N ARG A 466 -8.52 26.04 -9.04
CA ARG A 466 -9.79 25.52 -9.57
C ARG A 466 -10.96 25.82 -8.63
N LEU A 467 -12.00 26.47 -9.16
CA LEU A 467 -13.26 26.69 -8.47
C LEU A 467 -14.28 25.65 -8.92
N ARG A 468 -14.91 24.96 -7.96
CA ARG A 468 -16.01 24.03 -8.19
C ARG A 468 -17.29 24.62 -7.59
N VAL A 469 -18.33 24.77 -8.39
CA VAL A 469 -19.64 25.30 -8.01
C VAL A 469 -20.69 24.21 -8.26
N ILE A 470 -21.47 23.90 -7.23
CA ILE A 470 -22.59 22.96 -7.28
C ILE A 470 -23.88 23.76 -7.34
N LEU A 471 -24.69 23.47 -8.35
CA LEU A 471 -25.87 24.21 -8.74
C LEU A 471 -27.08 23.26 -8.74
N PRO A 472 -27.84 23.17 -7.64
CA PRO A 472 -29.03 22.32 -7.58
C PRO A 472 -30.11 22.81 -8.55
N TYR A 473 -30.84 21.90 -9.21
CA TYR A 473 -31.95 22.30 -10.05
C TYR A 473 -33.06 22.94 -9.22
N ALA A 474 -33.71 23.96 -9.78
CA ALA A 474 -34.95 24.48 -9.22
C ALA A 474 -36.07 23.47 -9.49
N SER A 475 -36.74 23.04 -8.41
CA SER A 475 -37.88 22.11 -8.44
C SER A 475 -39.12 22.70 -9.08
#